data_AF-A0A0C9SEK6-F1
#
_entry.id   AF-A0A0C9SEK6-F1
#
_cell.length_a   1.000
_cell.length_b   1.000
_cell.length_c   1.000
_cell.angle_alpha   90.00
_cell.angle_beta   90.00
_cell.angle_gamma   90.00
#
_symmetry.space_group_name_H-M   'P 1'
#
loop_
_entity.id
_entity.type
_entity.pdbx_description
1 polymer ?
#
loop_
_entity_poly.entity_id
_entity_poly.type
_entity_poly.pdbx_seq_one_letter_code
_entity_poly.pdbx_strand_id
1 'polypeptide(L)'
;MSRVACLIALTVVLGAQLFAAGRNKDDSCTKSESKKCEYPQGCFCEEPGDPDYIKLNLFYFNHSSQKCAPYVGADDICNSFETQEKCEHECEHYFTRK
;
A
#
# COMPACT_ATOMS: atom_id res chain seq x y z
N MET A 1 -48.94 15.87 16.90
CA MET A 1 -47.56 15.67 16.44
C MET A 1 -46.72 15.26 17.64
N SER A 2 -46.30 14.00 17.70
CA SER A 2 -45.83 13.36 18.93
C SER A 2 -44.45 13.88 19.36
N ARG A 3 -44.32 14.29 20.63
CA ARG A 3 -43.07 14.80 21.24
C ARG A 3 -41.89 13.83 21.10
N VAL A 4 -42.20 12.54 20.96
CA VAL A 4 -41.24 11.45 20.74
C VAL A 4 -40.52 11.58 19.39
N ALA A 5 -41.21 12.04 18.34
CA ALA A 5 -40.61 12.21 17.01
C ALA A 5 -39.55 13.32 16.98
N CYS A 6 -39.72 14.36 17.81
CA CYS A 6 -38.79 15.48 17.90
C CYS A 6 -37.49 15.10 18.64
N LEU A 7 -37.60 14.25 19.67
CA LEU A 7 -36.45 13.75 20.43
C LEU A 7 -35.60 12.78 19.60
N ILE A 8 -36.24 11.94 18.78
CA ILE A 8 -35.54 11.03 17.86
C ILE A 8 -34.81 11.83 16.77
N ALA A 9 -35.40 12.93 16.28
CA ALA A 9 -34.72 13.79 15.30
C ALA A 9 -33.44 14.43 15.87
N LEU A 10 -33.45 14.85 17.14
CA LEU A 10 -32.29 15.48 17.77
C LEU A 10 -31.12 14.51 18.01
N THR A 11 -31.39 13.26 18.37
CA THR A 11 -30.32 12.26 18.60
C THR A 11 -29.67 11.81 17.30
N VAL A 12 -30.43 11.72 16.20
CA VAL A 12 -29.89 11.39 14.87
C VAL A 12 -28.97 12.49 14.34
N VAL A 13 -29.30 13.77 14.58
CA VAL A 13 -28.46 14.91 14.16
C VAL A 13 -27.15 15.00 14.95
N LEU A 14 -27.17 14.69 16.25
CA LEU A 14 -25.96 14.65 17.09
C LEU A 14 -25.07 13.42 16.82
N GLY A 15 -25.66 12.27 16.49
CA GLY A 15 -24.92 11.04 16.17
C GLY A 15 -24.12 11.13 14.86
N ALA A 16 -24.58 11.91 13.88
CA ALA A 16 -23.92 12.05 12.57
C ALA A 16 -22.55 12.76 12.63
N GLN A 17 -22.27 13.53 13.68
CA GLN A 17 -21.01 14.29 13.79
C GLN A 17 -19.84 13.48 14.37
N LEU A 18 -20.12 12.33 15.02
CA LEU A 18 -19.09 11.53 15.71
C LEU A 18 -18.39 10.49 14.80
N PHE A 19 -18.88 10.25 13.58
CA PHE A 19 -18.31 9.23 12.68
C PHE A 19 -17.41 9.78 11.57
N ALA A 20 -17.16 11.09 11.52
CA ALA A 20 -16.29 11.70 10.51
C ALA A 20 -14.78 11.63 10.88
N ALA A 21 -14.33 10.55 11.51
CA ALA A 21 -12.90 10.27 11.63
C ALA A 21 -12.39 9.86 10.23
N GLY A 22 -11.79 10.83 9.53
CA GLY A 22 -11.20 10.62 8.21
C GLY A 22 -10.21 9.46 8.24
N ARG A 23 -10.35 8.53 7.29
CA ARG A 23 -9.35 7.50 7.02
C ARG A 23 -8.17 8.23 6.38
N ASN A 24 -7.05 8.37 7.09
CA ASN A 24 -5.78 8.69 6.45
C ASN A 24 -5.55 7.61 5.38
N LYS A 25 -5.29 8.02 4.13
CA LYS A 25 -4.84 7.09 3.10
C LYS A 25 -3.54 6.49 3.61
N ASP A 26 -3.49 5.18 3.67
CA ASP A 26 -2.30 4.47 4.12
C ASP A 26 -1.30 4.55 2.97
N ASP A 27 -0.35 5.48 3.04
CA ASP A 27 0.68 5.73 2.02
C ASP A 27 1.76 4.62 1.98
N SER A 28 1.45 3.45 2.56
CA SER A 28 2.36 2.33 2.85
C SER A 28 3.13 1.82 1.62
N CYS A 29 2.57 1.97 0.42
CA CYS A 29 3.19 1.50 -0.82
C CYS A 29 4.06 2.53 -1.55
N THR A 30 4.19 3.74 -1.01
CA THR A 30 5.06 4.79 -1.58
C THR A 30 6.31 4.97 -0.73
N LYS A 31 7.47 5.11 -1.38
CA LYS A 31 8.71 5.46 -0.69
C LYS A 31 8.66 6.94 -0.33
N SER A 32 8.42 7.26 0.93
CA SER A 32 8.58 8.64 1.43
C SER A 32 10.06 9.05 1.42
N GLU A 33 10.35 10.35 1.57
CA GLU A 33 11.72 10.88 1.69
C GLU A 33 12.55 10.19 2.79
N SER A 34 11.88 9.49 3.73
CA SER A 34 12.50 8.72 4.82
C SER A 34 12.82 7.25 4.48
N LYS A 35 12.62 6.79 3.24
CA LYS A 35 13.04 5.46 2.72
C LYS A 35 12.53 4.20 3.45
N LYS A 36 11.51 4.27 4.29
CA LYS A 36 11.03 3.07 5.01
C LYS A 36 9.79 2.44 4.38
N CYS A 37 10.03 1.49 3.50
CA CYS A 37 9.06 0.43 3.24
C CYS A 37 9.18 -0.61 4.35
N GLU A 38 8.06 -1.08 4.87
CA GLU A 38 8.01 -2.20 5.80
C GLU A 38 7.83 -3.50 5.01
N TYR A 39 8.60 -4.54 5.35
CA TYR A 39 8.52 -5.85 4.71
C TYR A 39 8.06 -6.90 5.73
N PRO A 40 7.18 -7.84 5.33
CA PRO A 40 6.81 -8.16 3.95
C PRO A 40 5.70 -7.28 3.32
N GLN A 41 5.18 -6.26 4.01
CA GLN A 41 4.05 -5.44 3.54
C GLN A 41 4.30 -4.82 2.15
N GLY A 42 5.51 -4.31 1.91
CA GLY A 42 5.93 -3.75 0.62
C GLY A 42 5.90 -4.76 -0.53
N CYS A 43 6.03 -6.06 -0.25
CA CYS A 43 5.95 -7.12 -1.25
C CYS A 43 4.52 -7.30 -1.79
N PHE A 44 3.50 -6.82 -1.08
CA PHE A 44 2.09 -6.89 -1.50
C PHE A 44 1.63 -5.64 -2.26
N CYS A 45 2.50 -4.63 -2.37
CA CYS A 45 2.23 -3.45 -3.19
C CYS A 45 2.20 -3.81 -4.67
N GLU A 46 1.48 -3.01 -5.45
CA GLU A 46 1.31 -3.21 -6.89
C GLU A 46 2.65 -3.40 -7.60
N GLU A 47 2.65 -4.25 -8.63
CA GLU A 47 3.78 -4.38 -9.54
C GLU A 47 3.99 -3.04 -10.27
N PRO A 48 5.25 -2.64 -10.55
CA PRO A 48 5.52 -1.42 -11.28
C PRO A 48 4.84 -1.42 -12.65
N GLY A 49 4.26 -0.29 -13.01
CA GLY A 49 3.65 -0.06 -14.32
C GLY A 49 4.68 0.17 -15.42
N ASP A 50 4.21 0.70 -16.55
CA ASP A 50 5.07 1.02 -17.68
C ASP A 50 6.20 2.01 -17.28
N PRO A 51 7.38 1.92 -17.91
CA PRO A 51 8.50 2.80 -17.60
C PRO A 51 8.15 4.28 -17.80
N ASP A 52 8.37 5.10 -16.78
CA ASP A 52 8.25 6.55 -16.87
C ASP A 52 9.53 7.19 -17.45
N TYR A 53 9.70 8.50 -17.32
CA TYR A 53 10.93 9.22 -17.70
C TYR A 53 12.18 8.71 -16.98
N ILE A 54 12.02 8.12 -15.78
CA ILE A 54 13.12 7.52 -15.01
C ILE A 54 13.36 6.08 -15.49
N LYS A 55 14.63 5.75 -15.76
CA LYS A 55 15.06 4.45 -16.29
C LYS A 55 16.15 3.82 -15.43
N LEU A 56 15.82 3.44 -14.20
CA LEU A 56 16.69 2.65 -13.35
C LEU A 56 16.46 1.15 -13.62
N ASN A 57 17.53 0.36 -13.62
CA ASN A 57 17.44 -1.09 -13.64
C ASN A 57 17.14 -1.57 -12.22
N LEU A 58 15.92 -2.02 -11.99
CA LEU A 58 15.41 -2.39 -10.67
C LEU A 58 14.80 -3.79 -10.72
N PHE A 59 14.40 -4.29 -9.56
CA PHE A 59 13.71 -5.57 -9.39
C PHE A 59 12.41 -5.34 -8.65
N TYR A 60 11.39 -6.13 -8.96
CA TYR A 60 10.12 -6.16 -8.23
C TYR A 60 9.71 -7.61 -7.97
N PHE A 61 8.89 -7.82 -6.95
CA PHE A 61 8.29 -9.12 -6.69
C PHE A 61 7.04 -9.29 -7.56
N ASN A 62 7.09 -10.25 -8.48
CA ASN A 62 5.97 -10.59 -9.35
C ASN A 62 5.03 -11.57 -8.64
N HIS A 63 3.80 -11.15 -8.35
CA HIS A 63 2.85 -11.92 -7.55
C HIS A 63 2.37 -13.18 -8.27
N SER A 64 2.29 -13.14 -9.61
CA SER A 64 1.81 -14.26 -10.42
C SER A 64 2.80 -15.43 -10.43
N SER A 65 4.09 -15.12 -10.66
CA SER A 65 5.17 -16.10 -10.68
C SER A 65 5.75 -16.41 -9.30
N GLN A 66 5.45 -15.57 -8.30
CA GLN A 66 6.03 -15.57 -6.95
C GLN A 66 7.56 -15.50 -6.97
N LYS A 67 8.11 -14.69 -7.87
CA LYS A 67 9.55 -14.51 -8.06
C LYS A 67 9.91 -13.06 -8.28
N CYS A 68 11.14 -12.71 -7.95
CA CYS A 68 11.70 -11.42 -8.29
C CYS A 68 12.01 -11.33 -9.80
N ALA A 69 11.55 -10.27 -10.44
CA ALA A 69 11.76 -10.01 -11.87
C ALA A 69 12.37 -8.62 -12.10
N PRO A 70 13.25 -8.47 -13.11
CA PRO A 70 13.81 -7.17 -13.44
C PRO A 70 12.77 -6.28 -14.13
N TYR A 71 12.88 -4.98 -13.91
CA TYR A 71 12.14 -3.97 -14.66
C TYR A 71 12.95 -2.68 -14.82
N VAL A 72 12.49 -1.79 -15.69
CA VAL A 72 13.09 -0.48 -15.90
C VAL A 72 12.09 0.58 -15.48
N GLY A 73 12.44 1.42 -14.50
CA GLY A 73 11.51 2.44 -14.01
C GLY A 73 12.07 3.29 -12.88
N ALA A 74 11.16 3.77 -12.03
CA ALA A 74 11.46 4.53 -10.83
C ALA A 74 11.44 3.63 -9.57
N ASP A 75 12.15 4.08 -8.53
CA ASP A 75 12.24 3.41 -7.22
C ASP A 75 11.31 4.06 -6.18
N ASP A 76 10.15 4.56 -6.60
CA ASP A 76 9.22 5.35 -5.78
C ASP A 76 8.11 4.52 -5.12
N ILE A 77 7.97 3.25 -5.50
CA ILE A 77 7.03 2.30 -4.90
C ILE A 77 7.74 1.26 -4.03
N CYS A 78 7.06 0.71 -3.02
CA CYS A 78 7.67 -0.25 -2.11
C CYS A 78 7.93 -1.63 -2.71
N ASN A 79 7.22 -2.03 -3.77
CA ASN A 79 7.56 -3.21 -4.56
C ASN A 79 8.64 -2.90 -5.60
N SER A 80 9.71 -2.25 -5.16
CA SER A 80 10.87 -1.89 -5.98
C SER A 80 12.16 -2.03 -5.18
N PHE A 81 13.12 -2.72 -5.76
CA PHE A 81 14.37 -3.09 -5.13
C PHE A 81 15.55 -2.79 -6.07
N GLU A 82 16.61 -2.24 -5.50
CA GLU A 82 17.86 -1.95 -6.23
C GLU A 82 18.60 -3.24 -6.66
N THR A 83 18.37 -4.36 -5.97
CA THR A 83 19.04 -5.64 -6.25
C THR A 83 18.07 -6.82 -6.16
N GLN A 84 18.35 -7.86 -6.94
CA GLN A 84 17.62 -9.14 -6.92
C GLN A 84 17.65 -9.79 -5.54
N GLU A 85 18.83 -9.89 -4.92
CA GLU A 85 19.01 -10.51 -3.60
C GLU A 85 18.14 -9.84 -2.52
N LYS A 86 18.01 -8.51 -2.56
CA LYS A 86 17.15 -7.79 -1.61
C LYS A 86 15.68 -8.12 -1.82
N CYS A 87 15.22 -8.16 -3.06
CA CYS A 87 13.85 -8.56 -3.38
C CYS A 87 13.56 -10.00 -2.88
N GLU A 88 14.46 -10.94 -3.17
CA GLU A 88 14.32 -12.35 -2.79
C GLU A 88 14.30 -12.51 -1.26
N HIS A 89 15.21 -11.81 -0.57
CA HIS A 89 15.28 -11.82 0.88
C HIS A 89 14.01 -11.29 1.55
N GLU A 90 13.49 -10.15 1.08
CA GLU A 90 12.35 -9.49 1.70
C GLU A 90 11.01 -10.16 1.34
N CYS A 91 10.92 -10.78 0.15
CA CYS A 91 9.64 -11.27 -0.38
C CYS A 91 9.56 -12.80 -0.55
N GLU A 92 10.52 -13.46 -1.19
CA GLU A 92 10.40 -14.88 -1.57
C GLU A 92 10.36 -15.83 -0.34
N HIS A 93 11.05 -15.48 0.74
CA HIS A 93 11.01 -16.26 1.99
C HIS A 93 9.61 -16.36 2.61
N TYR A 94 8.71 -15.41 2.34
CA TYR A 94 7.34 -15.42 2.85
C TYR A 94 6.39 -16.27 2.00
N PHE A 95 6.70 -16.47 0.71
CA PHE A 95 5.83 -17.23 -0.20
C PHE A 95 6.26 -18.69 -0.38
N THR A 96 7.53 -19.04 -0.12
CA THR A 96 8.06 -20.41 -0.24
C THR A 96 7.69 -21.35 0.92
N ARG A 97 6.98 -20.88 1.95
CA ARG A 97 6.59 -21.68 3.13
C ARG A 97 5.15 -22.22 3.11
N LYS A 98 4.51 -22.30 1.95
CA LYS A 98 3.16 -22.89 1.80
C LYS A 98 3.19 -24.33 1.33
#